data_AF-A0A2J0MDP7-F1
#
_entry.id   AF-A0A2J0MDP7-F1
#
_cell.length_a   1.000
_cell.length_b   1.000
_cell.length_c   1.000
_cell.angle_alpha   90.00
_cell.angle_beta   90.00
_cell.angle_gamma   90.00
#
_symmetry.space_group_name_H-M   'P 1'
#
loop_
_entity.id
_entity.type
_entity.pdbx_description
1 polymer ?
#
loop_
_entity_poly.entity_id
_entity_poly.type
_entity_poly.pdbx_seq_one_letter_code
_entity_poly.pdbx_strand_id
1 'polypeptide(L)'
;MQKKITFLNRACVLKKVRNSRHMRVLVHGDGRVVATAPYRATYGAMERFLFSREDWIKKALSKFASHKTILPGGGVAHYKKHKGQAREFVLDRLEHFNQFYNFKYNRVS
;
A
#
# COMPACT_ATOMS: atom_id res chain seq x y z
N MET A 1 -10.58 -3.41 13.48
CA MET A 1 -11.86 -3.01 12.85
C MET A 1 -11.59 -1.91 11.83
N GLN A 2 -12.22 -1.98 10.65
CA GLN A 2 -12.06 -1.02 9.57
C GLN A 2 -13.42 -0.43 9.20
N LYS A 3 -13.51 0.89 9.02
CA LYS A 3 -14.71 1.60 8.56
C LYS A 3 -14.34 2.36 7.28
N LYS A 4 -15.15 2.22 6.23
CA LYS A 4 -14.98 2.99 4.99
C LYS A 4 -15.88 4.23 5.07
N ILE A 5 -15.33 5.38 4.74
CA ILE A 5 -16.06 6.66 4.73
C ILE A 5 -15.70 7.39 3.45
N THR A 6 -16.65 8.13 2.88
CA THR A 6 -16.39 9.03 1.76
C THR A 6 -15.87 10.36 2.31
N PHE A 7 -14.66 10.75 1.93
CA PHE A 7 -14.04 12.03 2.28
C PHE A 7 -13.50 12.68 1.01
N LEU A 8 -13.86 13.94 0.74
CA LEU A 8 -13.48 14.66 -0.50
C LEU A 8 -13.81 13.88 -1.80
N ASN A 9 -15.01 13.31 -1.90
CA ASN A 9 -15.46 12.45 -3.01
C ASN A 9 -14.54 11.23 -3.29
N ARG A 10 -13.76 10.78 -2.29
CA ARG A 10 -12.90 9.60 -2.39
C ARG A 10 -13.13 8.64 -1.23
N ALA A 11 -12.87 7.36 -1.49
CA ALA A 11 -12.96 6.31 -0.47
C ALA A 11 -11.79 6.42 0.52
N CYS A 12 -12.09 6.74 1.77
CA CYS A 12 -11.14 6.73 2.89
C CYS A 12 -11.38 5.50 3.78
N VAL A 13 -10.30 4.90 4.26
CA VAL A 13 -10.36 3.75 5.19
C VAL A 13 -9.88 4.18 6.58
N LEU A 14 -10.78 4.12 7.55
CA LEU A 14 -10.47 4.30 8.96
C LEU A 14 -10.14 2.95 9.58
N LYS A 15 -8.90 2.78 10.05
CA LYS A 15 -8.39 1.55 10.64
C LYS A 15 -8.05 1.76 12.11
N LYS A 16 -8.61 0.93 12.98
CA LYS A 16 -8.19 0.85 14.39
C LYS A 16 -7.18 -0.27 14.60
N VAL A 17 -6.06 0.05 15.25
CA VAL A 17 -4.95 -0.87 15.53
C VAL A 17 -4.60 -0.84 17.01
N ARG A 18 -4.42 -2.01 17.64
CA ARG A 18 -4.10 -2.14 19.08
C ARG A 18 -2.75 -1.50 19.44
N ASN A 19 -1.73 -1.71 18.62
CA ASN A 19 -0.37 -1.21 18.89
C ASN A 19 -0.09 0.20 18.37
N SER A 20 -1.09 0.92 17.85
CA SER A 20 -0.89 2.31 17.41
C SER A 20 -0.87 3.22 18.64
N ARG A 21 0.19 4.00 18.81
CA ARG A 21 0.31 4.98 19.90
C ARG A 21 -0.30 6.34 19.53
N HIS A 22 -0.39 6.65 18.23
CA HIS A 22 -0.89 7.93 17.71
C HIS A 22 -1.85 7.73 16.54
N MET A 23 -2.60 8.78 16.21
CA MET A 23 -3.38 8.87 14.97
C MET A 23 -2.49 9.31 13.83
N ARG A 24 -2.63 8.68 12.66
CA ARG A 24 -1.87 9.01 11.45
C ARG A 24 -2.74 8.90 10.22
N VAL A 25 -2.48 9.75 9.21
CA VAL A 25 -3.09 9.67 7.88
C VAL A 25 -2.02 9.28 6.88
N LEU A 26 -2.31 8.29 6.06
CA LEU A 26 -1.46 7.84 4.96
C LEU A 26 -2.19 8.10 3.64
N VAL A 27 -1.52 8.78 2.71
CA VAL A 27 -1.99 8.94 1.32
C VAL A 27 -1.11 8.06 0.44
N HIS A 28 -1.70 7.06 -0.18
CA HIS A 28 -1.01 6.21 -1.15
C HIS A 28 -0.87 6.94 -2.49
N GLY A 29 0.15 6.59 -3.28
CA GLY A 29 0.35 7.13 -4.64
C GLY A 29 -0.86 6.92 -5.56
N ASP A 30 -1.63 5.84 -5.33
CA ASP A 30 -2.88 5.56 -6.04
C ASP A 30 -4.05 6.50 -5.65
N GLY A 31 -3.84 7.46 -4.75
CA GLY A 31 -4.87 8.38 -4.25
C GLY A 31 -5.77 7.80 -3.13
N ARG A 32 -5.46 6.59 -2.63
CA ARG A 32 -6.16 6.00 -1.47
C ARG A 32 -5.71 6.67 -0.18
N VAL A 33 -6.66 7.05 0.68
CA VAL A 33 -6.38 7.66 1.98
C VAL A 33 -6.73 6.68 3.11
N VAL A 34 -5.79 6.43 4.00
CA VAL A 34 -5.95 5.51 5.14
C VAL A 34 -5.64 6.25 6.43
N ALA A 35 -6.64 6.41 7.30
CA ALA A 35 -6.44 6.94 8.65
C ALA A 35 -6.29 5.79 9.64
N THR A 36 -5.16 5.71 10.34
CA THR A 36 -4.92 4.71 11.38
C THR A 36 -4.98 5.35 12.75
N ALA A 37 -5.69 4.74 13.69
CA ALA A 37 -5.79 5.22 15.07
C ALA A 37 -5.60 4.11 16.11
N PRO A 38 -5.22 4.48 17.36
CA PRO A 38 -5.23 3.57 18.50
C PRO A 38 -6.61 2.93 18.71
N TYR A 39 -6.64 1.73 19.28
CA TYR A 39 -7.90 1.01 19.49
C TYR A 39 -8.90 1.76 20.38
N ARG A 40 -8.40 2.50 21.37
CA ARG A 40 -9.21 3.33 22.29
C ARG A 40 -9.76 4.61 21.64
N ALA A 41 -9.26 5.01 20.47
CA ALA A 41 -9.77 6.20 19.79
C ALA A 41 -11.16 5.95 19.21
N THR A 42 -12.04 6.93 19.31
CA THR A 42 -13.39 6.86 18.72
C THR A 42 -13.35 7.19 17.23
N TYR A 43 -14.35 6.73 16.48
CA TYR A 43 -14.44 7.07 15.05
C TYR A 43 -14.66 8.57 14.83
N GLY A 44 -15.44 9.24 15.70
CA GLY A 44 -15.61 10.69 15.64
C GLY A 44 -14.32 11.48 15.84
N ALA A 45 -13.42 11.02 16.73
CA ALA A 45 -12.10 11.63 16.88
C ALA A 45 -11.23 11.44 15.61
N MET A 46 -11.35 10.30 14.94
CA MET A 46 -10.66 10.06 13.67
C MET A 46 -11.20 10.97 12.55
N GLU A 47 -12.51 11.17 12.49
CA GLU A 47 -13.16 12.06 11.52
C GLU A 47 -12.70 13.50 11.75
N ARG A 48 -12.77 14.01 12.99
CA ARG A 48 -12.25 15.35 13.35
C ARG A 48 -10.78 15.52 12.98
N PHE A 49 -9.95 14.49 13.25
CA PHE A 49 -8.54 14.51 12.86
C PHE A 49 -8.36 14.60 11.35
N LEU A 50 -9.19 13.89 10.58
CA LEU A 50 -9.15 13.93 9.12
C LEU A 50 -9.50 15.32 8.58
N PHE A 51 -10.57 15.95 9.09
CA PHE A 51 -10.94 17.32 8.74
C PHE A 51 -9.85 18.33 9.14
N SER A 52 -9.24 18.18 10.33
CA SER A 52 -8.15 19.07 10.76
C SER A 52 -6.90 19.00 9.88
N ARG A 53 -6.74 17.94 9.08
CA ARG A 53 -5.61 17.72 8.17
C ARG A 53 -6.02 17.82 6.70
N GLU A 54 -7.20 18.35 6.40
CA GLU A 54 -7.76 18.40 5.05
C GLU A 54 -6.81 19.09 4.05
N ASP A 55 -6.26 20.25 4.42
CA ASP A 55 -5.33 20.99 3.55
C ASP A 55 -4.05 20.21 3.23
N TRP A 56 -3.54 19.49 4.23
CA TRP A 56 -2.37 18.63 4.03
C TRP A 56 -2.71 17.45 3.10
N ILE A 57 -3.89 16.83 3.26
CA ILE A 57 -4.35 15.74 2.39
C ILE A 57 -4.51 16.22 0.96
N LYS A 58 -5.10 17.41 0.74
CA LYS A 58 -5.24 18.02 -0.59
C LYS A 58 -3.87 18.24 -1.26
N LYS A 59 -2.90 18.81 -0.53
CA LYS A 59 -1.53 19.00 -1.02
C LYS A 59 -0.81 17.68 -1.32
N ALA A 60 -1.01 16.66 -0.48
CA ALA A 60 -0.44 15.33 -0.72
C ALA A 60 -1.04 14.70 -1.98
N LEU A 61 -2.36 14.78 -2.16
CA LEU A 61 -3.05 14.26 -3.34
C LEU A 61 -2.64 14.97 -4.63
N SER A 62 -2.49 16.30 -4.61
CA SER A 62 -2.02 17.04 -5.79
C SER A 62 -0.59 16.66 -6.17
N LYS A 63 0.28 16.45 -5.17
CA LYS A 63 1.64 15.97 -5.39
C LYS A 63 1.67 14.60 -6.06
N PHE A 64 0.78 13.67 -5.70
CA PHE A 64 0.74 12.35 -6.32
C PHE A 64 -0.02 12.32 -7.65
N ALA A 65 -0.89 13.29 -7.93
CA ALA A 65 -1.63 13.37 -9.20
C ALA A 65 -0.71 13.54 -10.42
N SER A 66 0.44 14.21 -10.28
CA SER A 66 1.43 14.36 -11.36
C SER A 66 2.33 13.14 -11.53
N HIS A 67 2.42 12.26 -10.54
CA HIS A 67 3.28 11.08 -10.57
C HIS A 67 2.48 9.86 -11.06
N LYS A 68 2.50 9.61 -12.37
CA LYS A 68 2.10 8.30 -12.90
C LYS A 68 3.14 7.27 -12.45
N THR A 69 2.74 6.40 -11.52
CA THR A 69 3.60 5.31 -11.08
C THR A 69 3.75 4.32 -12.24
N ILE A 70 4.99 4.09 -12.69
CA ILE A 70 5.31 3.17 -13.79
C ILE A 70 5.00 1.72 -13.38
N LEU A 71 5.10 1.42 -12.08
CA LEU A 71 4.77 0.13 -11.52
C LEU A 71 3.25 -0.02 -11.37
N PRO A 72 2.67 -1.15 -11.82
CA PRO A 72 1.27 -1.42 -11.58
C PRO A 72 1.00 -1.51 -10.08
N GLY A 73 -0.08 -0.86 -9.62
CA GLY A 73 -0.57 -0.87 -8.24
C GLY A 73 -1.08 -2.26 -7.83
N GLY A 74 -0.15 -3.22 -7.72
CA GLY A 74 -0.44 -4.61 -7.42
C GLY A 74 -0.37 -4.87 -5.92
N GLY A 75 -1.54 -4.97 -5.28
CA GLY A 75 -1.60 -5.44 -3.89
C GLY A 75 -1.30 -6.94 -3.75
N VAL A 76 -1.56 -7.49 -2.56
CA VAL A 76 -1.35 -8.92 -2.25
C VAL A 76 -2.03 -9.86 -3.25
N ALA A 77 -3.20 -9.50 -3.77
CA ALA A 77 -3.91 -10.29 -4.77
C ALA A 77 -3.15 -10.36 -6.10
N HIS A 78 -2.62 -9.24 -6.57
CA HIS A 78 -1.80 -9.17 -7.79
C HIS A 78 -0.52 -9.99 -7.62
N TYR A 79 0.15 -9.85 -6.47
CA TYR A 79 1.31 -10.67 -6.14
C TYR A 79 0.99 -12.17 -6.22
N LYS A 80 -0.07 -12.63 -5.56
CA LYS A 80 -0.46 -14.04 -5.58
C LYS A 80 -0.76 -14.56 -6.98
N LYS A 81 -1.40 -13.73 -7.83
CA LYS A 81 -1.73 -14.07 -9.21
C LYS A 81 -0.47 -14.26 -10.06
N HIS A 82 0.50 -13.36 -9.95
CA HIS A 82 1.67 -13.33 -10.84
C HIS A 82 2.91 -14.01 -10.27
N LYS A 83 2.90 -14.42 -8.99
CA LYS A 83 4.05 -15.08 -8.34
C LYS A 83 4.53 -16.32 -9.09
N GLY A 84 3.61 -17.16 -9.56
CA GLY A 84 3.96 -18.38 -10.29
C GLY A 84 4.72 -18.06 -11.59
N GLN A 85 4.14 -17.17 -12.40
CA GLN A 85 4.73 -16.73 -13.67
C GLN A 85 6.09 -16.05 -13.47
N ALA A 86 6.22 -15.19 -12.45
CA ALA A 86 7.49 -14.54 -12.14
C ALA A 86 8.56 -15.55 -11.70
N ARG A 87 8.17 -16.60 -10.96
CA ARG A 87 9.11 -17.65 -10.53
C ARG A 87 9.62 -18.44 -11.72
N GLU A 88 8.75 -18.83 -12.64
CA GLU A 88 9.12 -19.54 -13.85
C GLU A 88 10.09 -18.72 -14.72
N PHE A 89 9.78 -17.44 -14.94
CA PHE A 89 10.66 -16.51 -15.66
C PHE A 89 12.05 -16.37 -15.02
N VAL A 90 12.11 -16.29 -13.68
CA VAL A 90 13.39 -16.19 -12.97
C VAL A 90 14.18 -17.50 -13.04
N LEU A 91 13.51 -18.66 -12.97
CA LEU A 91 14.17 -19.95 -13.09
C LEU A 91 14.77 -20.15 -14.48
N ASP A 92 14.04 -19.81 -15.55
CA ASP A 92 14.55 -19.85 -16.93
C ASP A 92 15.80 -18.97 -17.09
N ARG A 93 15.77 -17.74 -16.55
CA ARG A 93 16.93 -16.86 -16.55
C ARG A 93 18.09 -17.41 -15.74
N LEU A 94 17.81 -18.00 -14.57
CA LEU A 94 18.85 -18.61 -13.75
C LEU A 94 19.50 -19.78 -14.47
N GLU A 95 18.75 -20.66 -15.12
CA GLU A 95 19.28 -21.75 -15.93
C GLU A 95 20.19 -21.24 -17.05
N HIS A 96 19.76 -20.21 -17.78
CA HIS A 96 20.56 -19.58 -18.82
C HIS A 96 21.91 -19.08 -18.30
N PHE A 97 21.92 -18.34 -17.18
CA PHE A 97 23.18 -17.83 -16.61
C PHE A 97 24.01 -18.95 -15.95
N ASN A 98 23.37 -19.99 -15.44
CA ASN A 98 24.09 -21.09 -14.79
C ASN A 98 24.94 -21.92 -15.76
N GLN A 99 24.68 -21.82 -17.06
CA GLN A 99 25.54 -22.37 -18.11
C GLN A 99 26.98 -21.84 -18.00
N PHE A 100 27.15 -20.60 -17.53
CA PHE A 100 28.46 -19.95 -17.41
C PHE A 100 29.03 -19.99 -15.99
N TYR A 101 28.18 -19.80 -14.98
CA TYR A 101 28.63 -19.63 -13.60
C TYR A 101 28.63 -20.93 -12.77
N ASN A 102 27.90 -21.96 -13.21
CA ASN A 102 27.76 -23.26 -12.52
C ASN A 102 27.46 -23.11 -11.01
N PHE A 103 26.65 -22.12 -10.66
CA PHE A 103 26.29 -21.75 -9.30
C PHE A 103 25.12 -22.60 -8.79
N LYS A 104 25.27 -23.20 -7.59
CA LYS A 104 24.23 -24.00 -6.97
C LYS A 104 23.35 -23.14 -6.06
N TYR A 105 22.09 -22.93 -6.46
CA TYR A 105 21.09 -22.23 -5.66
C TYR A 105 20.08 -23.21 -5.04
N ASN A 106 19.60 -22.91 -3.84
CA ASN A 106 18.67 -23.78 -3.11
C ASN A 106 17.20 -23.46 -3.41
N ARG A 107 16.69 -22.33 -2.89
CA ARG A 107 15.27 -21.96 -3.02
C ARG A 107 15.12 -20.58 -3.63
N VAL A 108 14.34 -20.51 -4.71
CA VAL A 108 13.87 -19.26 -5.34
C VAL A 108 12.41 -19.05 -4.94
N SER A 109 12.08 -17.96 -4.24
CA SER A 109 10.79 -17.76 -3.54
C SER A 109 10.08 -16.45 -3.82
#